data_AF-A0A816R157-F1
#
_entry.id   AF-A0A816R157-F1
#
_cell.length_a   1.000
_cell.length_b   1.000
_cell.length_c   1.000
_cell.angle_alpha   90.00
_cell.angle_beta   90.00
_cell.angle_gamma   90.00
#
_symmetry.space_group_name_H-M   'P 1'
#
loop_
_entity.id
_entity.type
_entity.pdbx_description
1 polymer ?
#
loop_
_entity_poly.entity_id
_entity_poly.type
_entity_poly.pdbx_seq_one_letter_code
_entity_poly.pdbx_strand_id
1 'polypeptide(L)'
;MLMSRPTVIPRTSFNKGKLEYIHKTGVTRDSKMFKYVAAMETIQEKVANLEKFGLSEEEIWCLCGKCPILLTLSVEKVQRNMTFVLATMKLAASSVLKHPFLLLANLETQIRPRVDLVKRVFEMGMKPLVEDVSIATALRMSEKRFLKVYVMCHQEDVGEELMEFYEKAIKT
;
A
#
# COMPACT_ATOMS: atom_id res chain seq x y z
N MET A 1 -7.39 -16.53 24.68
CA MET A 1 -6.09 -17.25 24.68
C MET A 1 -5.05 -16.41 23.93
N LEU A 2 -4.12 -15.84 24.68
CA LEU A 2 -2.95 -15.08 24.20
C LEU A 2 -1.85 -16.07 23.82
N MET A 3 -1.72 -16.44 22.55
CA MET A 3 -0.58 -17.25 22.09
C MET A 3 -0.21 -16.86 20.66
N SER A 4 0.96 -16.22 20.49
CA SER A 4 1.80 -16.45 19.30
C SER A 4 3.20 -15.82 19.33
N ARG A 5 3.63 -15.05 20.35
CA ARG A 5 5.06 -14.66 20.51
C ARG A 5 5.49 -14.49 21.97
N PRO A 6 6.18 -15.46 22.59
CA PRO A 6 6.58 -15.41 24.00
C PRO A 6 7.79 -14.50 24.32
N THR A 7 8.41 -13.86 23.32
CA THR A 7 9.63 -13.05 23.49
C THR A 7 9.41 -11.54 23.56
N VAL A 8 8.17 -11.06 23.61
CA VAL A 8 7.89 -9.63 23.84
C VAL A 8 7.70 -9.39 25.34
N ILE A 9 8.80 -9.33 26.09
CA ILE A 9 8.81 -8.62 27.37
C ILE A 9 8.33 -7.17 27.09
N PRO A 10 7.42 -6.61 27.89
CA PRO A 10 6.66 -5.40 27.55
C PRO A 10 7.58 -4.16 27.61
N ARG A 11 8.23 -3.82 26.49
CA ARG A 11 8.93 -2.53 26.35
C ARG A 11 8.00 -1.37 25.99
N THR A 12 6.73 -1.66 25.75
CA THR A 12 5.75 -0.64 25.36
C THR A 12 5.23 0.08 26.59
N SER A 13 5.73 1.29 26.82
CA SER A 13 5.20 2.17 27.87
C SER A 13 3.81 2.67 27.43
N PHE A 14 2.76 2.37 28.19
CA PHE A 14 1.42 2.91 27.96
C PHE A 14 1.26 4.23 28.71
N ASN A 15 2.02 5.25 28.28
CA ASN A 15 1.86 6.60 28.81
C ASN A 15 0.53 7.23 28.30
N LYS A 16 0.14 8.35 28.92
CA LYS A 16 -1.13 9.04 28.62
C LYS A 16 -1.28 9.39 27.13
N GLY A 17 -0.22 9.90 26.49
CA GLY A 17 -0.24 10.26 25.07
C GLY A 17 -0.43 9.04 24.16
N LYS A 18 0.21 7.92 24.48
CA LYS A 18 0.04 6.67 23.72
C LYS A 18 -1.38 6.11 23.83
N LEU A 19 -1.99 6.17 25.02
CA LEU A 19 -3.38 5.77 25.20
C LEU A 19 -4.33 6.66 24.40
N GLU A 20 -4.06 7.96 24.32
CA GLU A 20 -4.80 8.89 23.48
C GLU A 20 -4.69 8.55 21.99
N TYR A 21 -3.48 8.29 21.49
CA TYR A 21 -3.30 7.88 20.09
C TYR A 21 -4.01 6.56 19.77
N ILE A 22 -3.90 5.57 20.66
CA ILE A 22 -4.66 4.30 20.53
C ILE A 22 -6.15 4.58 20.45
N HIS A 23 -6.67 5.45 21.32
CA HIS A 23 -8.09 5.83 21.28
C HIS A 23 -8.47 6.50 19.96
N LYS A 24 -7.65 7.44 19.45
CA LYS A 24 -7.88 8.12 18.15
C LYS A 24 -7.95 7.13 16.98
N THR A 25 -7.20 6.02 17.01
CA THR A 25 -7.31 4.98 15.95
C THR A 25 -8.64 4.22 15.97
N GLY A 26 -9.38 4.23 17.08
CA GLY A 26 -10.60 3.42 17.25
C GLY A 26 -10.35 1.90 17.36
N VAL A 27 -9.09 1.44 17.40
CA VAL A 27 -8.76 0.01 17.50
C VAL A 27 -8.91 -0.47 18.94
N THR A 28 -9.86 -1.38 19.20
CA THR A 28 -10.12 -1.93 20.53
C THR A 28 -9.08 -2.98 20.94
N ARG A 29 -8.93 -3.21 22.26
CA ARG A 29 -7.99 -4.19 22.82
C ARG A 29 -8.26 -5.64 22.41
N ASP A 30 -9.53 -5.98 22.14
CA ASP A 30 -9.95 -7.31 21.71
C ASP A 30 -9.68 -7.58 20.22
N SER A 31 -9.34 -6.53 19.46
CA SER A 31 -9.00 -6.66 18.05
C SER A 31 -7.61 -7.28 17.86
N LYS A 32 -7.49 -8.23 16.93
CA LYS A 32 -6.18 -8.75 16.48
C LYS A 32 -5.27 -7.66 15.91
N MET A 33 -5.84 -6.51 15.52
CA MET A 33 -5.11 -5.36 15.01
C MET A 33 -4.46 -4.52 16.12
N PHE A 34 -4.92 -4.66 17.37
CA PHE A 34 -4.43 -3.87 18.51
C PHE A 34 -2.91 -3.92 18.65
N LYS A 35 -2.31 -5.08 18.37
CA LYS A 35 -0.85 -5.28 18.41
C LYS A 35 -0.07 -4.26 17.57
N TYR A 36 -0.60 -3.81 16.44
CA TYR A 36 0.09 -2.87 15.54
C TYR A 36 0.15 -1.47 16.12
N VAL A 37 -0.90 -1.06 16.83
CA VAL A 37 -0.98 0.27 17.46
C VAL A 37 -0.28 0.24 18.81
N ALA A 38 -0.52 -0.79 19.62
CA ALA A 38 0.08 -0.94 20.95
C ALA A 38 1.60 -1.10 20.92
N ALA A 39 2.16 -1.75 19.89
CA ALA A 39 3.60 -1.90 19.72
C ALA A 39 4.30 -0.67 19.13
N MET A 40 3.55 0.31 18.61
CA MET A 40 4.12 1.44 17.92
C MET A 40 4.50 2.55 18.91
N GLU A 41 5.79 2.89 18.97
CA GLU A 41 6.30 4.00 19.78
C GLU A 41 6.34 5.33 18.99
N THR A 42 6.40 5.27 17.66
CA THR A 42 6.55 6.46 16.81
C THR A 42 5.26 6.88 16.09
N ILE A 43 4.08 6.59 16.66
CA ILE A 43 2.78 6.88 16.02
C ILE A 43 2.70 8.34 15.57
N GLN A 44 3.10 9.28 16.45
CA GLN A 44 3.07 10.72 16.14
C GLN A 44 3.95 11.07 14.93
N GLU A 45 5.15 10.47 14.82
CA GLU A 45 6.04 10.65 13.66
C GLU A 45 5.38 10.10 12.38
N LYS A 46 4.71 8.94 12.46
CA LYS A 46 4.00 8.34 11.32
C LYS A 46 2.83 9.20 10.86
N VAL A 47 2.06 9.75 11.79
CA VAL A 47 0.93 10.65 11.51
C VAL A 47 1.44 11.94 10.86
N ALA A 48 2.43 12.61 11.49
CA ALA A 48 3.04 13.82 10.95
C ALA A 48 3.66 13.61 9.55
N ASN A 49 4.13 12.40 9.24
CA ASN A 49 4.61 12.09 7.91
C ASN A 49 3.50 12.05 6.85
N LEU A 50 2.30 11.58 7.20
CA LEU A 50 1.15 11.55 6.29
C LEU A 50 0.53 12.94 6.11
N GLU A 51 0.54 13.78 7.15
CA GLU A 51 0.06 15.17 7.10
C GLU A 51 0.81 16.01 6.04
N LYS A 52 2.11 15.74 5.84
CA LYS A 52 2.94 16.42 4.81
C LYS A 52 2.39 16.29 3.38
N PHE A 53 1.52 15.31 3.14
CA PHE A 53 0.89 15.09 1.84
C PHE A 53 -0.52 15.70 1.74
N GLY A 54 -0.92 16.53 2.71
CA GLY A 54 -2.18 17.27 2.69
C GLY A 54 -3.40 16.47 3.14
N LEU A 55 -3.20 15.35 3.84
CA LEU A 55 -4.29 14.62 4.50
C LEU A 55 -4.62 15.28 5.83
N SER A 56 -5.92 15.38 6.16
CA SER A 56 -6.38 15.88 7.46
C SER A 56 -6.06 14.88 8.58
N GLU A 57 -5.96 15.38 9.82
CA GLU A 57 -5.73 14.54 11.00
C GLU A 57 -6.81 13.45 11.11
N GLU A 58 -8.07 13.79 10.88
CA GLU A 58 -9.21 12.86 10.92
C GLU A 58 -9.09 11.75 9.87
N GLU A 59 -8.70 12.09 8.64
CA GLU A 59 -8.48 11.11 7.57
C GLU A 59 -7.34 10.15 7.92
N ILE A 60 -6.27 10.65 8.52
CA ILE A 60 -5.10 9.84 8.91
C ILE A 60 -5.49 8.87 10.04
N TRP A 61 -6.19 9.33 11.08
CA TRP A 61 -6.63 8.45 12.15
C TRP A 61 -7.61 7.38 11.65
N CYS A 62 -8.52 7.75 10.74
CA CYS A 62 -9.41 6.81 10.07
C CYS A 62 -8.62 5.75 9.28
N LEU A 63 -7.58 6.16 8.54
CA LEU A 63 -6.68 5.26 7.82
C LEU A 63 -5.92 4.33 8.80
N CYS A 64 -5.38 4.86 9.89
CA CYS A 64 -4.70 4.08 10.92
C CYS A 64 -5.63 3.09 11.60
N GLY A 65 -6.90 3.42 11.83
CA GLY A 65 -7.89 2.49 12.37
C GLY A 65 -8.24 1.36 11.39
N LYS A 66 -8.42 1.70 10.12
CA LYS A 66 -8.75 0.75 9.04
C LYS A 66 -7.57 -0.16 8.67
N CYS A 67 -6.34 0.36 8.72
CA CYS A 67 -5.14 -0.34 8.28
C CYS A 67 -3.94 -0.05 9.21
N PRO A 68 -3.99 -0.48 10.49
CA PRO A 68 -2.97 -0.11 11.47
C PRO A 68 -1.60 -0.73 11.20
N ILE A 69 -1.52 -1.74 10.34
CA ILE A 69 -0.25 -2.27 9.82
C ILE A 69 0.57 -1.19 9.08
N LEU A 70 -0.05 -0.13 8.56
CA LEU A 70 0.69 1.00 7.97
C LEU A 70 1.66 1.66 8.95
N LEU A 71 1.34 1.63 10.26
CA LEU A 71 2.21 2.21 11.28
C LEU A 71 3.56 1.49 11.35
N THR A 72 3.65 0.23 10.90
CA THR A 72 4.91 -0.54 10.90
C THR A 72 5.84 -0.17 9.75
N LEU A 73 5.40 0.66 8.80
CA LEU A 73 6.23 1.08 7.67
C LEU A 73 7.25 2.14 8.10
N SER A 74 8.43 2.15 7.45
CA SER A 74 9.38 3.25 7.64
C SER A 74 8.80 4.55 7.06
N VAL A 75 9.22 5.69 7.64
CA VAL A 75 8.86 7.03 7.13
C VAL A 75 9.25 7.16 5.66
N GLU A 76 10.46 6.71 5.34
CA GLU A 76 11.01 6.72 3.98
C GLU A 76 10.15 5.90 2.99
N LYS A 77 9.69 4.70 3.37
CA LYS A 77 8.83 3.88 2.50
C LYS A 77 7.52 4.60 2.19
N VAL A 78 6.87 5.18 3.21
CA VAL A 78 5.63 5.94 3.01
C VAL A 78 5.88 7.14 2.10
N GLN A 79 6.99 7.86 2.29
CA GLN A 79 7.34 9.00 1.43
C GLN A 79 7.58 8.59 -0.02
N ARG A 80 8.38 7.54 -0.27
CA ARG A 80 8.65 7.03 -1.62
C ARG A 80 7.36 6.62 -2.33
N ASN A 81 6.50 5.85 -1.65
CA ASN A 81 5.23 5.41 -2.21
C ASN A 81 4.28 6.59 -2.46
N MET A 82 4.14 7.53 -1.51
CA MET A 82 3.30 8.73 -1.69
C MET A 82 3.77 9.60 -2.84
N THR A 83 5.08 9.86 -2.94
CA THR A 83 5.66 10.62 -4.05
C THR A 83 5.37 9.95 -5.38
N PHE A 84 5.46 8.62 -5.49
CA PHE A 84 5.12 7.91 -6.72
C PHE A 84 3.62 8.03 -7.06
N VAL A 85 2.74 7.87 -6.07
CA VAL A 85 1.28 8.01 -6.24
C VAL A 85 0.93 9.41 -6.76
N LEU A 86 1.52 10.45 -6.19
CA LEU A 86 1.23 11.84 -6.55
C LEU A 86 1.90 12.26 -7.86
N ALA A 87 3.21 12.02 -7.99
CA ALA A 87 4.01 12.56 -9.08
C ALA A 87 3.94 11.71 -10.35
N THR A 88 3.92 10.37 -10.21
CA THR A 88 3.96 9.44 -11.35
C THR A 88 2.59 8.95 -11.74
N MET A 89 1.76 8.55 -10.77
CA MET A 89 0.40 8.07 -11.05
C MET A 89 -0.63 9.19 -11.15
N LYS A 90 -0.27 10.42 -10.77
CA LYS A 90 -1.13 11.61 -10.79
C LYS A 90 -2.45 11.41 -10.03
N LEU A 91 -2.44 10.57 -8.99
CA LEU A 91 -3.60 10.34 -8.13
C LEU A 91 -3.60 11.36 -6.98
N ALA A 92 -4.78 11.73 -6.50
CA ALA A 92 -4.91 12.56 -5.30
C ALA A 92 -4.40 11.82 -4.05
N ALA A 93 -3.86 12.55 -3.07
CA ALA A 93 -3.39 11.97 -1.80
C ALA A 93 -4.46 11.11 -1.13
N SER A 94 -5.71 11.56 -1.14
CA SER A 94 -6.88 10.84 -0.59
C SER A 94 -7.14 9.46 -1.21
N SER A 95 -6.51 9.13 -2.35
CA SER A 95 -6.59 7.80 -2.96
C SER A 95 -6.06 6.70 -2.04
N VAL A 96 -5.06 6.99 -1.19
CA VAL A 96 -4.50 6.00 -0.24
C VAL A 96 -5.45 5.68 0.91
N LEU A 97 -6.43 6.54 1.21
CA LEU A 97 -7.49 6.26 2.19
C LEU A 97 -8.41 5.14 1.71
N LYS A 98 -8.73 5.17 0.41
CA LYS A 98 -9.51 4.12 -0.27
C LYS A 98 -8.66 2.88 -0.54
N HIS A 99 -7.38 3.08 -0.87
CA HIS A 99 -6.46 2.03 -1.30
C HIS A 99 -5.14 2.01 -0.48
N PRO A 100 -5.19 1.58 0.81
CA PRO A 100 -4.00 1.57 1.68
C PRO A 100 -2.85 0.71 1.15
N PHE A 101 -3.14 -0.28 0.29
CA PHE A 101 -2.14 -1.15 -0.31
C PHE A 101 -1.09 -0.38 -1.13
N LEU A 102 -1.42 0.82 -1.63
CA LEU A 102 -0.50 1.71 -2.34
C LEU A 102 0.70 2.12 -1.46
N LEU A 103 0.55 2.09 -0.13
CA LEU A 103 1.64 2.35 0.81
C LEU A 103 2.31 1.06 1.30
N LEU A 104 1.56 -0.05 1.35
CA LEU A 104 2.06 -1.33 1.84
C LEU A 104 2.96 -2.04 0.82
N ALA A 105 2.54 -2.09 -0.44
CA ALA A 105 3.21 -2.85 -1.49
C ALA A 105 4.64 -2.35 -1.72
N ASN A 106 5.50 -3.23 -2.22
CA ASN A 106 6.85 -2.85 -2.62
C ASN A 106 6.75 -1.94 -3.86
N LEU A 107 7.39 -0.77 -3.79
CA LEU A 107 7.34 0.20 -4.88
C LEU A 107 8.02 -0.35 -6.14
N GLU A 108 9.24 -0.85 -5.99
CA GLU A 108 10.10 -1.24 -7.11
C GLU A 108 9.72 -2.62 -7.67
N THR A 109 9.33 -3.57 -6.82
CA THR A 109 9.03 -4.93 -7.29
C THR A 109 7.55 -5.21 -7.57
N GLN A 110 6.64 -4.28 -7.22
CA GLN A 110 5.20 -4.50 -7.42
C GLN A 110 4.48 -3.32 -8.05
N ILE A 111 4.55 -2.12 -7.46
CA ILE A 111 3.75 -0.99 -7.94
C ILE A 111 4.28 -0.50 -9.30
N ARG A 112 5.57 -0.17 -9.38
CA ARG A 112 6.19 0.39 -10.59
C ARG A 112 6.10 -0.56 -11.79
N PRO A 113 6.51 -1.85 -11.70
CA PRO A 113 6.46 -2.76 -12.83
C PRO A 113 5.04 -2.92 -13.39
N ARG A 114 4.04 -2.89 -12.52
CA ARG A 114 2.64 -2.99 -12.95
C ARG A 114 2.12 -1.71 -13.56
N VAL A 115 2.47 -0.54 -13.03
CA VAL A 115 2.12 0.75 -13.65
C VAL A 115 2.75 0.84 -15.05
N ASP A 116 4.01 0.47 -15.17
CA ASP A 116 4.73 0.54 -16.44
C ASP A 116 4.17 -0.47 -17.44
N LEU A 117 3.83 -1.69 -17.01
CA LEU A 117 3.17 -2.66 -17.90
C LEU A 117 1.80 -2.17 -18.37
N VAL A 118 0.97 -1.63 -17.46
CA VAL A 118 -0.34 -1.09 -17.86
C VAL A 118 -0.17 0.04 -18.87
N LYS A 119 0.81 0.94 -18.68
CA LYS A 119 1.13 1.98 -19.66
C LYS A 119 1.56 1.38 -21.00
N ARG A 120 2.48 0.40 -21.00
CA ARG A 120 2.97 -0.26 -22.21
C ARG A 120 1.84 -0.90 -23.01
N VAL A 121 0.91 -1.60 -22.34
CA VAL A 121 -0.28 -2.18 -22.98
C VAL A 121 -1.07 -1.12 -23.73
N PHE A 122 -1.36 0.03 -23.09
CA PHE A 122 -2.09 1.11 -23.73
C PHE A 122 -1.29 1.82 -24.84
N GLU A 123 0.02 1.99 -24.68
CA GLU A 123 0.91 2.56 -25.72
C GLU A 123 0.99 1.69 -26.97
N MET A 124 0.86 0.36 -26.82
CA MET A 124 0.75 -0.58 -27.94
C MET A 124 -0.63 -0.59 -28.60
N GLY A 125 -1.58 0.23 -28.14
CA GLY A 125 -2.97 0.21 -28.61
C GLY A 125 -3.76 -1.02 -28.17
N MET A 126 -3.22 -1.80 -27.22
CA MET A 126 -3.82 -3.01 -26.72
C MET A 126 -4.80 -2.71 -25.58
N LYS A 127 -5.74 -3.63 -25.35
CA LYS A 127 -6.73 -3.52 -24.27
C LYS A 127 -6.63 -4.69 -23.31
N PRO A 128 -6.72 -4.46 -21.99
CA PRO A 128 -6.78 -5.55 -21.03
C PRO A 128 -8.03 -6.40 -21.24
N LEU A 129 -8.00 -7.63 -20.72
CA LEU A 129 -9.15 -8.56 -20.78
C LEU A 129 -10.43 -8.00 -20.15
N VAL A 130 -10.29 -7.11 -19.17
CA VAL A 130 -11.40 -6.46 -18.49
C VAL A 130 -11.28 -4.95 -18.70
N GLU A 131 -12.25 -4.39 -19.40
CA GLU A 131 -12.34 -2.93 -19.62
C GLU A 131 -12.71 -2.21 -18.31
N ASP A 132 -12.40 -0.91 -18.22
CA ASP A 132 -12.71 -0.02 -17.08
C ASP A 132 -12.16 -0.43 -15.71
N VAL A 133 -11.11 -1.27 -15.67
CA VAL A 133 -10.40 -1.58 -14.42
C VAL A 133 -9.62 -0.34 -13.98
N SER A 134 -10.03 0.25 -12.85
CA SER A 134 -9.25 1.33 -12.25
C SER A 134 -7.80 0.90 -11.98
N ILE A 135 -6.84 1.81 -12.17
CA ILE A 135 -5.42 1.52 -11.92
C ILE A 135 -5.18 0.97 -10.51
N ALA A 136 -5.89 1.50 -9.50
CA ALA A 136 -5.78 1.00 -8.14
C ALA A 136 -6.25 -0.47 -8.02
N THR A 137 -7.29 -0.87 -8.74
CA THR A 137 -7.72 -2.28 -8.78
C THR A 137 -6.67 -3.16 -9.46
N ALA A 138 -6.10 -2.70 -10.58
CA ALA A 138 -5.07 -3.42 -11.32
C ALA A 138 -3.84 -3.70 -10.42
N LEU A 139 -3.35 -2.68 -9.73
CA LEU A 139 -2.18 -2.79 -8.87
C LEU A 139 -2.38 -3.69 -7.65
N ARG A 140 -3.63 -3.90 -7.21
CA ARG A 140 -3.95 -4.77 -6.06
C ARG A 140 -4.07 -6.26 -6.42
N MET A 141 -4.15 -6.60 -7.71
CA MET A 141 -4.39 -7.98 -8.13
C MET A 141 -3.28 -8.93 -7.64
N SER A 142 -3.60 -10.21 -7.47
CA SER A 142 -2.53 -11.22 -7.40
C SER A 142 -1.76 -11.22 -8.72
N GLU A 143 -0.48 -11.58 -8.68
CA GLU A 143 0.35 -11.61 -9.89
C GLU A 143 -0.25 -12.47 -11.00
N LYS A 144 -0.68 -13.69 -10.67
CA LYS A 144 -1.40 -14.57 -11.61
C LYS A 144 -2.60 -13.88 -12.26
N ARG A 145 -3.40 -13.14 -11.48
CA ARG A 145 -4.57 -12.43 -12.02
C ARG A 145 -4.16 -11.24 -12.87
N PHE A 146 -3.17 -10.48 -12.43
CA PHE A 146 -2.64 -9.33 -13.16
C PHE A 146 -2.12 -9.75 -14.55
N LEU A 147 -1.25 -10.75 -14.61
CA LEU A 147 -0.72 -11.29 -15.86
C LEU A 147 -1.82 -11.86 -16.77
N LYS A 148 -2.82 -12.53 -16.19
CA LYS A 148 -3.97 -13.01 -16.98
C LYS A 148 -4.74 -11.86 -17.66
N VAL A 149 -4.88 -10.72 -16.98
CA VAL A 149 -5.68 -9.59 -17.45
C VAL A 149 -4.92 -8.69 -18.42
N TYR A 150 -3.59 -8.56 -18.27
CA TYR A 150 -2.78 -7.60 -19.02
C TYR A 150 -1.77 -8.23 -19.99
N VAL A 151 -1.55 -9.55 -19.93
CA VAL A 151 -0.53 -10.23 -20.75
C VAL A 151 -1.13 -11.42 -21.49
N MET A 152 -1.64 -12.41 -20.76
CA MET A 152 -2.12 -13.69 -21.34
C MET A 152 -3.44 -13.55 -22.12
N CYS A 153 -4.02 -12.35 -22.18
CA CYS A 153 -5.21 -12.08 -22.98
C CYS A 153 -4.89 -11.71 -24.43
N HIS A 154 -3.62 -11.49 -24.75
CA HIS A 154 -3.15 -11.13 -26.08
C HIS A 154 -2.67 -12.36 -26.87
N GLN A 155 -2.40 -12.16 -28.17
CA GLN A 155 -1.74 -13.17 -29.00
C GLN A 155 -0.36 -13.51 -28.44
N GLU A 156 0.14 -14.71 -28.76
CA GLU A 156 1.35 -15.27 -28.15
C GLU A 156 2.57 -14.36 -28.28
N ASP A 157 2.80 -13.80 -29.47
CA ASP A 157 3.88 -12.84 -29.75
C ASP A 157 3.80 -11.57 -28.89
N VAL A 158 2.62 -10.96 -28.78
CA VAL A 158 2.39 -9.77 -27.95
C VAL A 158 2.50 -10.11 -26.46
N GLY A 159 1.98 -11.26 -26.07
CA GLY A 159 2.04 -11.75 -24.69
C GLY A 159 3.48 -12.00 -24.23
N GLU A 160 4.31 -12.60 -25.08
CA GLU A 160 5.74 -12.79 -24.82
C GLU A 160 6.48 -11.45 -24.66
N GLU A 161 6.25 -10.49 -25.56
CA GLU A 161 6.87 -9.16 -25.47
C GLU A 161 6.52 -8.44 -24.15
N LEU A 162 5.23 -8.45 -23.78
CA LEU A 162 4.74 -7.85 -22.55
C LEU A 162 5.28 -8.55 -21.29
N MET A 163 5.40 -9.88 -21.33
CA MET A 163 5.97 -10.66 -20.23
C MET A 163 7.46 -10.34 -20.03
N GLU A 164 8.24 -10.31 -21.12
CA GLU A 164 9.65 -9.93 -21.06
C GLU A 164 9.84 -8.52 -20.50
N PHE A 165 9.00 -7.58 -20.93
CA PHE A 165 9.01 -6.21 -20.43
C PHE A 165 8.76 -6.19 -18.91
N TYR A 166 7.73 -6.90 -18.44
CA TYR A 166 7.38 -6.97 -17.02
C TYR A 166 8.50 -7.61 -16.18
N GLU A 167 9.11 -8.70 -16.65
CA GLU A 167 10.20 -9.36 -15.93
C GLU A 167 11.47 -8.48 -15.82
N LYS A 168 11.80 -7.73 -16.86
CA LYS A 168 12.90 -6.76 -16.85
C LYS A 168 12.64 -5.66 -15.81
N ALA A 169 11.39 -5.19 -15.72
CA ALA A 169 11.00 -4.15 -14.77
C ALA A 169 11.08 -4.59 -13.29
N ILE A 170 10.88 -5.88 -12.97
CA ILE A 170 10.97 -6.39 -11.58
C ILE A 170 12.42 -6.58 -11.11
N LYS A 171 13.35 -6.84 -12.04
CA LYS A 171 14.76 -7.14 -11.75
C LYS A 171 15.63 -5.89 -11.59
N THR A 172 15.07 -4.69 -11.80
CA THR A 172 15.75 -3.39 -11.71
C THR A 172 15.50 -2.76 -10.35
#